data_AF-A0A5C6RFC6-F1
#
_entry.id   AF-A0A5C6RFC6-F1
#
_cell.length_a   1.000
_cell.length_b   1.000
_cell.length_c   1.000
_cell.angle_alpha   90.00
_cell.angle_beta   90.00
_cell.angle_gamma   90.00
#
_symmetry.space_group_name_H-M   'P 1'
#
loop_
_entity.id
_entity.type
_entity.pdbx_description
1 polymer ?
#
loop_
_entity_poly.entity_id
_entity_poly.type
_entity_poly.pdbx_seq_one_letter_code
_entity_poly.pdbx_strand_id
1 'polypeptide(L)' 'MRTRRDAPSIEAAKKLAKILDTTVGYLLGETDRADLFKNPAMLQRLQDILNLPSKEKECLLMTVDHFIKAAKINLI' A
#
# COMPACT_ATOMS: atom_id res chain seq x y z
N MET A 1 -0.73 -14.48 33.66
CA MET A 1 -0.13 -13.21 33.21
C MET A 1 -1.08 -12.58 32.18
N ARG A 2 -1.83 -11.54 32.56
CA ARG A 2 -2.71 -10.82 31.61
C ARG A 2 -1.82 -9.86 30.83
N THR A 3 -1.58 -10.11 29.54
CA THR A 3 -0.93 -9.13 28.68
C THR A 3 -1.85 -7.90 28.61
N ARG A 4 -1.39 -6.75 29.11
CA ARG A 4 -2.10 -5.50 28.83
C ARG A 4 -1.98 -5.25 27.33
N ARG A 5 -3.11 -5.24 26.63
CA ARG A 5 -3.17 -4.76 25.24
C ARG A 5 -3.12 -3.25 25.30
N ASP A 6 -1.92 -2.71 25.52
CA ASP A 6 -1.67 -1.28 25.40
C ASP A 6 -1.53 -1.00 23.89
N ALA A 7 -2.62 -0.54 23.27
CA ALA A 7 -2.56 -0.09 21.89
C ALA A 7 -1.60 1.10 21.80
N PRO A 8 -0.60 1.08 20.89
CA PRO A 8 0.29 2.21 20.73
C PRO A 8 -0.51 3.46 20.37
N SER A 9 -0.08 4.62 20.87
CA SER A 9 -0.67 5.88 20.42
C SER A 9 -0.45 6.04 18.91
N ILE A 10 -1.34 6.78 18.24
CA ILE A 10 -1.23 7.09 16.81
C ILE A 10 0.16 7.68 16.49
N GLU A 11 0.67 8.55 17.37
CA GLU A 11 1.99 9.16 17.21
C GLU A 11 3.14 8.15 17.35
N ALA A 12 3.03 7.17 18.24
CA ALA A 12 4.01 6.08 18.33
C ALA A 12 3.97 5.23 17.05
N ALA A 13 2.78 4.89 16.55
CA ALA A 13 2.62 4.13 15.31
C ALA A 13 3.21 4.86 14.09
N LYS A 14 2.99 6.17 13.95
CA LYS A 14 3.61 7.00 12.89
C LYS A 14 5.14 7.01 12.96
N LYS A 15 5.71 7.16 14.17
CA LYS A 15 7.16 7.13 14.36
C LYS A 15 7.76 5.78 13.98
N LEU A 16 7.11 4.70 14.40
CA LEU A 16 7.54 3.34 14.05
C LEU A 16 7.46 3.09 12.54
N ALA A 17 6.37 3.51 11.89
CA ALA A 17 6.22 3.39 10.44
C ALA A 17 7.36 4.10 9.69
N LYS A 18 7.72 5.30 10.15
CA LYS A 18 8.86 6.06 9.59
C LYS A 18 10.20 5.37 9.80
N ILE A 19 10.47 4.83 10.99
CA ILE A 19 11.73 4.14 11.31
C ILE A 19 11.88 2.85 10.49
N LEU A 20 10.77 2.14 10.29
CA LEU A 20 10.73 0.86 9.60
C LEU A 20 10.50 0.98 8.08
N ASP A 21 10.48 2.21 7.55
CA ASP A 21 10.18 2.54 6.15
C ASP A 21 8.96 1.77 5.60
N THR A 22 7.87 1.82 6.37
CA THR A 22 6.59 1.17 6.06
C THR A 22 5.43 2.12 6.34
N THR A 23 4.19 1.67 6.14
CA THR A 23 3.00 2.49 6.40
C THR A 23 2.38 2.15 7.75
N VAL A 24 1.61 3.09 8.31
CA VAL A 24 0.87 2.86 9.56
C VAL A 24 -0.16 1.73 9.37
N GLY A 25 -0.83 1.67 8.22
CA GLY A 25 -1.78 0.59 7.92
C GLY A 25 -1.14 -0.80 7.93
N TYR A 26 0.12 -0.90 7.49
CA TYR A 26 0.89 -2.15 7.60
C TYR A 26 1.08 -2.57 9.06
N LEU A 27 1.45 -1.62 9.94
CA LEU A 27 1.67 -1.90 11.36
C LEU A 27 0.40 -2.30 12.12
N LEU A 28 -0.75 -1.79 11.68
CA LEU A 28 -2.04 -2.09 12.30
C LEU A 28 -2.65 -3.41 11.81
N GLY A 29 -2.10 -4.01 10.74
CA GLY A 29 -2.60 -5.27 10.20
C GLY A 29 -4.04 -5.19 9.69
N GLU A 30 -4.49 -4.00 9.28
CA GLU A 30 -5.90 -3.72 8.91
C GLU A 30 -6.35 -4.45 7.63
N THR A 31 -5.46 -5.17 6.96
CA THR A 31 -5.80 -5.97 5.77
C THR A 31 -5.11 -7.33 5.77
N ASP A 32 -5.81 -8.37 5.31
CA ASP A 32 -5.26 -9.72 5.07
C ASP A 32 -4.12 -9.73 4.02
N ARG A 33 -3.93 -8.60 3.33
CA ARG A 33 -2.85 -8.35 2.37
C ARG A 33 -1.87 -7.33 2.93
N ALA A 34 -1.37 -7.58 4.14
CA ALA A 34 -0.44 -6.69 4.84
C ALA A 34 0.66 -6.16 3.90
N ASP A 35 1.25 -7.00 3.06
CA ASP A 35 2.31 -6.62 2.14
C ASP A 35 1.95 -5.51 1.13
N LEU A 36 0.66 -5.32 0.81
CA LEU A 36 0.21 -4.25 -0.09
C LEU A 36 0.59 -2.87 0.43
N PHE A 37 0.48 -2.68 1.74
CA PHE A 37 0.77 -1.40 2.41
C PHE A 37 2.17 -1.35 2.99
N LYS A 38 3.02 -2.36 2.75
CA LYS A 38 4.37 -2.40 3.30
C LYS A 38 5.30 -1.36 2.68
N ASN A 39 5.11 -1.03 1.40
CA ASN A 39 6.00 -0.14 0.66
C ASN A 39 5.41 1.29 0.56
N PRO A 40 5.98 2.29 1.25
CA PRO A 40 5.49 3.66 1.21
C PRO A 40 5.51 4.28 -0.19
N ALA A 41 6.54 3.98 -1.00
CA ALA A 41 6.63 4.49 -2.36
C ALA A 41 5.55 3.92 -3.28
N MET A 42 5.15 2.66 -3.08
CA MET A 42 4.01 2.08 -3.81
C MET A 42 2.70 2.75 -3.40
N LEU A 43 2.50 3.00 -2.10
CA LEU A 43 1.32 3.71 -1.62
C LEU A 43 1.26 5.14 -2.18
N GLN A 44 2.40 5.83 -2.27
CA GLN A 44 2.45 7.17 -2.87
C GLN A 44 2.05 7.14 -4.34
N ARG A 45 2.55 6.18 -5.13
CA ARG A 45 2.14 6.02 -6.54
C ARG A 45 0.63 5.83 -6.68
N LEU A 46 0.01 5.02 -5.81
CA LEU A 46 -1.44 4.83 -5.83
C LEU A 46 -2.18 6.14 -5.56
N GLN A 47 -1.71 6.94 -4.59
CA GLN A 47 -2.28 8.26 -4.31
C GLN A 47 -2.11 9.21 -5.51
N ASP A 48 -0.95 9.22 -6.15
CA ASP A 48 -0.69 10.05 -7.32
C ASP A 48 -1.61 9.67 -8.49
N ILE A 49 -1.81 8.37 -8.73
CA ILE A 49 -2.76 7.85 -9.74
C ILE A 49 -4.18 8.33 -9.43
N LEU A 50 -4.58 8.35 -8.15
CA LEU A 50 -5.91 8.80 -7.76
C LEU A 50 -6.16 10.27 -8.11
N ASN A 51 -5.11 11.10 -8.06
CA ASN A 51 -5.13 12.53 -8.32
C ASN A 51 -4.94 12.92 -9.81
N LEU A 52 -4.70 11.96 -10.70
CA LEU A 52 -4.60 12.22 -12.14
C LEU A 52 -5.95 12.69 -12.71
N PRO A 53 -5.95 13.57 -13.75
CA PRO A 53 -7.16 13.86 -14.49
C PRO A 53 -7.70 12.60 -15.18
N SER A 54 -9.01 12.57 -15.43
CA SER A 54 -9.73 11.34 -15.77
C SER A 54 -9.15 10.60 -16.97
N LYS A 55 -8.72 11.32 -18.01
CA LYS A 55 -8.20 10.72 -19.25
C LYS A 55 -6.82 10.07 -19.03
N GLU A 56 -5.93 10.76 -18.33
CA GLU A 56 -4.59 10.29 -17.99
C GLU A 56 -4.68 9.07 -17.06
N LYS A 57 -5.58 9.12 -16.09
CA LYS A 57 -5.86 8.02 -15.16
C LYS A 57 -6.37 6.79 -15.91
N GLU A 58 -7.35 6.94 -16.79
CA GLU A 58 -7.89 5.84 -17.60
C GLU A 58 -6.81 5.20 -18.48
N CYS A 59 -6.02 6.02 -19.18
CA CYS A 59 -4.93 5.53 -20.03
C CYS A 59 -3.87 4.75 -19.25
N LEU A 60 -3.48 5.26 -18.08
CA LEU A 60 -2.50 4.61 -17.22
C LEU A 60 -3.03 3.27 -16.68
N LEU A 61 -4.26 3.25 -16.16
CA LEU A 61 -4.88 2.02 -15.65
C LEU A 61 -5.03 0.98 -16.74
N MET A 62 -5.49 1.37 -17.93
CA MET A 62 -5.55 0.49 -19.09
C MET A 62 -4.17 -0.13 -19.39
N THR A 63 -3.11 0.67 -19.40
CA THR A 63 -1.75 0.19 -19.67
C THR A 63 -1.28 -0.80 -18.60
N VAL A 64 -1.53 -0.51 -17.32
CA VAL A 64 -1.21 -1.40 -16.19
C VAL A 64 -1.94 -2.72 -16.33
N ASP A 65 -3.23 -2.70 -16.65
CA ASP A 65 -4.05 -3.90 -16.82
C ASP A 65 -3.53 -4.80 -17.96
N HIS A 66 -3.18 -4.19 -19.09
CA HIS A 66 -2.59 -4.90 -20.23
C HIS A 66 -1.25 -5.52 -19.85
N PHE A 67 -0.40 -4.78 -19.13
CA PHE A 67 0.90 -5.29 -18.70
C PHE A 67 0.76 -6.47 -17.73
N ILE A 68 -0.12 -6.37 -16.73
CA ILE A 68 -0.40 -7.46 -15.79
C ILE A 68 -0.95 -8.69 -16.52
N LYS A 69 -1.89 -8.49 -17.46
CA LYS A 69 -2.45 -9.58 -18.26
C LYS A 69 -1.36 -10.28 -19.08
N ALA A 70 -0.51 -9.53 -19.77
CA ALA A 70 0.60 -10.07 -20.56
C ALA A 70 1.59 -10.84 -19.68
N ALA A 71 1.99 -10.28 -18.54
CA ALA A 71 2.90 -10.94 -17.60
C ALA A 71 2.34 -12.27 -17.08
N LYS A 72 1.03 -12.33 -16.76
CA LYS A 72 0.37 -13.57 -16.33
C LYS A 72 0.30 -14.62 -17.42
N ILE A 73 0.07 -14.22 -18.67
CA ILE A 73 0.06 -15.14 -19.82
C ILE A 73 1.46 -15.73 -20.03
N ASN A 74 2.51 -14.93 -19.91
CA ASN A 74 3.91 -15.38 -20.06
C ASN A 74 4.41 -16.29 -18.92
N LEU A 75 3.62 -16.46 -17.85
CA LEU A 75 3.93 -17.36 -16.73
C LEU A 75 3.33 -18.77 -16.91
N ILE A 76 2.63 -19.01 -18.02
CA ILE A 76 2.04 -20.30 -18.44
C ILE A 76 2.87 -20.85 -19.60
#